data_AF-A0AA50D6V1-F1
#
_entry.id   AF-A0AA50D6V1-F1
#
_cell.length_a   1.000
_cell.length_b   1.000
_cell.length_c   1.000
_cell.angle_alpha   90.00
_cell.angle_beta   90.00
_cell.angle_gamma   90.00
#
_symmetry.space_group_name_H-M   'P 1'
#
loop_
_entity.id
_entity.type
_entity.pdbx_description
1 polymer ?
#
loop_
_entity_poly.entity_id
_entity_poly.type
_entity_poly.pdbx_seq_one_letter_code
_entity_poly.pdbx_strand_id
1 'polypeptide(L)' 'MFQLTEKQASGTGNPESVFISWLLWQPRGADLAAEALKEVHKLARLDNPDPDIARLKALFTSLAGADGPLH' A
#
# COMPACT_ATOMS: atom_id res chain seq x y z
N MET A 1 -22.69 -9.30 -4.45
CA MET A 1 -22.65 -7.95 -5.06
C MET A 1 -21.80 -7.09 -4.14
N PHE A 2 -20.55 -6.78 -4.50
CA PHE A 2 -19.67 -5.98 -3.65
C PHE A 2 -20.07 -4.51 -3.77
N GLN A 3 -20.69 -3.99 -2.72
CA GLN A 3 -21.06 -2.59 -2.59
C GLN A 3 -19.78 -1.79 -2.28
N LEU A 4 -19.11 -1.29 -3.32
CA LEU A 4 -18.13 -0.20 -3.19
C LEU A 4 -18.92 1.05 -2.78
N THR A 5 -19.15 1.20 -1.48
CA THR A 5 -19.69 2.43 -0.94
C THR A 5 -18.64 3.50 -1.11
N GLU A 6 -18.95 4.51 -1.92
CA GLU A 6 -18.22 5.75 -2.14
C GLU A 6 -18.23 6.61 -0.85
N LYS A 7 -17.75 6.05 0.27
CA LYS A 7 -17.51 6.82 1.48
C LYS A 7 -16.16 7.51 1.33
N GLN A 8 -16.24 8.72 0.77
CA GLN A 8 -15.31 9.82 0.89
C GLN A 8 -13.81 9.50 0.75
N ALA A 9 -13.22 10.09 -0.29
CA ALA A 9 -11.84 10.53 -0.26
C ALA A 9 -11.64 11.49 0.93
N SER A 10 -11.33 10.95 2.10
CA SER A 10 -10.91 11.68 3.29
C SER A 10 -9.70 10.94 3.82
N GLY A 11 -8.55 11.62 3.85
CA GLY A 11 -7.25 11.08 4.20
C GLY A 11 -7.12 10.73 5.69
N THR A 12 -7.97 9.83 6.17
CA THR A 12 -7.98 9.24 7.52
C THR A 12 -8.27 7.73 7.44
N GLY A 13 -7.90 7.10 6.33
CA GLY A 13 -7.98 5.65 6.19
C GLY A 13 -6.80 5.01 6.90
N ASN A 14 -7.08 4.16 7.88
CA ASN A 14 -6.12 3.20 8.44
C ASN A 14 -5.20 2.64 7.32
N PRO A 15 -3.86 2.57 7.49
CA PRO A 15 -2.92 2.09 6.47
C PRO A 15 -3.34 0.81 5.72
N GLU A 16 -3.96 -0.16 6.39
CA GLU A 16 -4.49 -1.36 5.72
C GLU A 16 -5.60 -1.04 4.71
N SER A 17 -6.50 -0.12 5.03
CA SER A 17 -7.60 0.27 4.12
C SER A 17 -7.05 0.95 2.87
N VAL A 18 -6.03 1.79 3.02
CA VAL A 18 -5.34 2.42 1.89
C VAL A 18 -4.64 1.36 1.04
N PHE A 19 -3.94 0.42 1.69
CA PHE A 19 -3.26 -0.68 1.01
C PHE A 19 -4.23 -1.60 0.24
N ILE A 20 -5.34 -2.00 0.85
CA ILE A 20 -6.39 -2.81 0.20
C ILE A 20 -7.01 -2.04 -0.97
N SER A 21 -7.28 -0.74 -0.78
CA SER A 21 -7.81 0.09 -1.88
C SER A 21 -6.81 0.14 -3.03
N TRP A 22 -5.53 0.32 -2.74
CA TRP A 22 -4.48 0.28 -3.76
C TRP A 22 -4.44 -1.05 -4.51
N LEU A 23 -4.56 -2.20 -3.81
CA LEU A 23 -4.59 -3.53 -4.43
C LEU A 23 -5.76 -3.69 -5.40
N LEU A 24 -6.95 -3.23 -5.02
CA LEU A 24 -8.15 -3.34 -5.84
C LEU A 24 -8.09 -2.48 -7.11
N TRP A 25 -7.26 -1.44 -7.11
CA TRP A 25 -7.07 -0.54 -8.24
C TRP A 25 -5.95 -0.97 -9.20
N GLN A 26 -5.25 -2.08 -8.92
CA GLN A 26 -4.17 -2.54 -9.80
C GLN A 26 -4.71 -3.06 -11.14
N PRO A 27 -4.02 -2.77 -12.26
CA PRO A 27 -4.43 -3.30 -13.56
C PRO A 27 -4.31 -4.82 -13.61
N ARG A 28 -5.12 -5.46 -14.45
CA ARG A 28 -5.05 -6.92 -14.63
C ARG A 28 -3.69 -7.30 -15.18
N GLY A 29 -3.04 -8.26 -14.54
CA GLY A 29 -1.70 -8.70 -14.91
C GLY A 29 -0.57 -7.77 -14.48
N ALA A 30 -0.84 -6.78 -13.62
CA ALA A 30 0.21 -5.99 -12.98
C ALA A 30 1.15 -6.88 -12.17
N ASP A 31 2.45 -6.58 -12.24
CA ASP A 31 3.41 -7.11 -11.29
C ASP A 31 3.26 -6.35 -9.97
N LEU A 32 2.48 -6.93 -9.06
CA LEU A 32 2.16 -6.33 -7.77
C LEU A 32 3.42 -6.02 -6.94
N ALA A 33 4.47 -6.83 -7.05
CA ALA A 33 5.70 -6.62 -6.31
C ALA A 33 6.46 -5.40 -6.87
N ALA A 34 6.56 -5.30 -8.20
CA ALA A 34 7.19 -4.15 -8.85
C ALA A 34 6.41 -2.84 -8.60
N GLU A 35 5.09 -2.87 -8.62
CA GLU A 35 4.26 -1.70 -8.31
C GLU A 35 4.36 -1.31 -6.82
N ALA A 36 4.37 -2.28 -5.92
CA ALA A 36 4.55 -2.03 -4.49
C ALA A 36 5.90 -1.36 -4.20
N LEU A 37 6.97 -1.78 -4.88
CA LEU A 37 8.30 -1.18 -4.74
C LEU A 37 8.29 0.31 -5.14
N LYS A 38 7.50 0.70 -6.15
CA LYS A 38 7.34 2.12 -6.53
C LYS A 38 6.69 2.91 -5.39
N GLU A 39 5.68 2.35 -4.73
CA GLU A 39 5.04 2.99 -3.57
C GLU A 39 5.99 3.09 -2.38
N VAL A 40 6.81 2.07 -2.09
CA VAL A 40 7.85 2.15 -1.05
C VAL A 40 8.80 3.32 -1.31
N HIS A 41 9.25 3.50 -2.55
CA HIS A 41 10.11 4.62 -2.92
C HIS A 41 9.42 5.98 -2.84
N LYS A 42 8.11 6.06 -3.14
CA LYS A 42 7.34 7.30 -2.96
C LYS A 42 7.23 7.65 -1.48
N LEU A 43 6.89 6.69 -0.63
CA LEU A 43 6.74 6.90 0.81
C LEU A 43 8.08 7.22 1.49
N ALA A 44 9.18 6.60 1.04
CA ALA A 44 10.52 6.90 1.54
C ALA A 44 10.96 8.35 1.28
N ARG A 45 10.45 8.99 0.23
CA ARG A 45 10.76 10.40 -0.10
C ARG A 45 9.99 11.42 0.72
N LEU A 46 8.92 11.02 1.41
CA LEU A 46 8.07 11.94 2.16
C LEU A 46 8.71 12.39 3.49
N ASP A 47 9.81 11.77 3.93
CA ASP A 47 10.52 12.04 5.20
C ASP A 47 9.56 12.41 6.36
N ASN A 48 8.53 11.56 6.52
CA ASN A 48 7.42 11.83 7.42
C ASN A 48 7.49 10.85 8.62
N PRO A 49 7.57 11.34 9.87
CA PRO A 49 7.61 10.51 11.07
C PRO A 49 6.25 9.89 11.45
N ASP A 50 5.21 10.07 10.61
CA ASP A 50 3.88 9.52 10.85
C ASP A 50 3.89 7.97 10.93
N PRO A 51 3.44 7.37 12.04
CA PRO A 51 3.43 5.92 12.21
C PRO A 51 2.51 5.20 11.22
N ASP A 52 1.45 5.84 10.72
CA ASP A 52 0.56 5.26 9.70
C ASP A 52 1.26 5.19 8.34
N ILE A 53 2.08 6.19 8.02
CA ILE A 53 2.93 6.18 6.82
C ILE A 53 4.01 5.10 6.92
N ALA A 54 4.63 4.94 8.10
CA ALA A 54 5.59 3.87 8.34
C ALA A 54 4.95 2.48 8.20
N ARG A 55 3.74 2.30 8.74
CA ARG A 55 2.96 1.06 8.63
C ARG A 55 2.54 0.76 7.20
N LEU A 56 2.07 1.77 6.46
CA LEU A 56 1.74 1.63 5.04
C LEU A 56 2.96 1.21 4.21
N LYS A 57 4.13 1.82 4.48
CA LYS A 57 5.39 1.45 3.83
C LYS A 57 5.78 0.00 4.12
N ALA A 58 5.57 -0.48 5.35
CA ALA A 58 5.84 -1.88 5.72
C ALA A 58 4.96 -2.86 4.93
N LEU A 59 3.65 -2.57 4.78
CA LEU A 59 2.74 -3.39 3.97
C LEU A 59 3.22 -3.52 2.51
N PHE A 60 3.63 -2.41 1.89
CA PHE A 60 4.19 -2.44 0.53
C PHE A 60 5.54 -3.14 0.44
N THR A 61 6.39 -3.00 1.46
CA THR A 61 7.71 -3.68 1.51
C THR A 61 7.54 -5.19 1.58
N SER A 62 6.59 -5.66 2.40
CA SER A 62 6.23 -7.07 2.51
C SER A 62 5.68 -7.61 1.18
N LEU A 63 4.77 -6.86 0.52
CA LEU A 63 4.23 -7.24 -0.79
C LEU A 63 5.30 -7.28 -1.89
N ALA A 64 6.28 -6.37 -1.85
CA ALA A 64 7.39 -6.33 -2.80
C ALA A 64 8.36 -7.52 -2.65
N GLY A 65 8.17 -8.39 -1.65
CA GLY A 65 9.10 -9.48 -1.35
C GLY A 65 10.45 -8.99 -0.82
N ALA A 66 10.51 -7.74 -0.34
CA ALA A 66 11.72 -7.16 0.25
C ALA A 66 11.90 -7.57 1.72
N ASP A 67 10.82 -8.01 2.38
CA ASP A 67 10.92 -8.96 3.50
C ASP A 67 11.18 -10.34 2.88
N GLY A 68 12.45 -10.66 2.67
CA GLY A 68 12.88 -11.95 2.12
C GLY A 68 12.28 -13.15 2.90
N PRO A 69 12.38 -14.38 2.37
CA PRO A 69 11.82 -15.54 3.01
C PRO A 69 12.34 -15.63 4.45
N LEU A 70 11.41 -15.57 5.42
CA LEU A 70 11.63 -16.06 6.77
C LEU A 70 11.94 -17.56 6.63
N HIS A 71 13.23 -17.88 6.60
CA HIS A 71 13.77 -19.24 6.73
C HIS A 71 13.41 -19.85 8.08
#